data_AF-A0A4Q6BA22-F1
#
_entry.id   AF-A0A4Q6BA22-F1
#
_cell.length_a   1.000
_cell.length_b   1.000
_cell.length_c   1.000
_cell.angle_alpha   90.00
_cell.angle_beta   90.00
_cell.angle_gamma   90.00
#
_symmetry.space_group_name_H-M   'P 1'
#
loop_
_entity.id
_entity.type
_entity.pdbx_description
1 polymer ?
#
loop_
_entity_poly.entity_id
_entity_poly.type
_entity_poly.pdbx_seq_one_letter_code
_entity_poly.pdbx_strand_id
1 'polypeptide(L)' 'MKPSVGIVLGTGLNDLLQHMEDSTIVPYNEIPYFPQSTVEFHKGQLVFGTLAGVPVVAMQGRFHF' A
#
# COMPACT_ATOMS: atom_id res chain seq x y z
N MET A 1 -5.82 13.36 2.30
CA MET A 1 -5.98 12.78 3.66
C MET A 1 -4.62 12.74 4.37
N LYS A 2 -4.58 12.60 5.70
CA LYS A 2 -3.35 12.45 6.48
C LYS A 2 -3.41 11.13 7.26
N PRO A 3 -2.78 10.03 6.77
CA PRO A 3 -2.81 8.75 7.46
C PRO A 3 -2.12 8.83 8.82
N SER A 4 -2.68 8.16 9.82
CA SER A 4 -2.08 8.03 11.16
C SER A 4 -1.34 6.70 11.35
N VAL A 5 -1.63 5.71 10.49
CA VAL A 5 -1.04 4.36 10.55
C VAL A 5 -0.51 3.96 9.19
N GLY A 6 0.68 3.36 9.19
CA GLY A 6 1.27 2.68 8.03
C GLY A 6 1.22 1.16 8.19
N ILE A 7 0.84 0.43 7.15
CA ILE A 7 0.79 -1.03 7.13
C ILE A 7 1.65 -1.55 5.97
N VAL A 8 2.51 -2.55 6.21
CA VAL A 8 3.25 -3.25 5.15
C VAL A 8 2.62 -4.62 4.92
N LEU A 9 2.03 -4.83 3.75
CA LEU A 9 1.35 -6.09 3.44
C LEU A 9 2.35 -7.15 3.00
N GLY A 10 2.28 -8.30 3.67
CA GLY A 10 2.99 -9.49 3.25
C GLY A 10 2.25 -10.33 2.22
N THR A 11 2.91 -11.38 1.75
CA THR A 11 2.32 -12.37 0.84
C THR A 11 1.01 -12.91 1.43
N GLY A 12 -0.07 -12.88 0.64
CA GLY A 12 -1.39 -13.35 1.05
C GLY A 12 -2.23 -12.36 1.87
N LEU A 13 -1.70 -11.17 2.22
CA LEU A 13 -2.43 -10.19 3.04
C LEU A 13 -3.11 -9.08 2.23
N ASN A 14 -3.19 -9.23 0.91
CA ASN A 14 -3.76 -8.22 0.01
C ASN A 14 -5.27 -8.02 0.21
N ASP A 15 -5.97 -9.03 0.74
CA ASP A 15 -7.42 -8.97 0.98
C ASP A 15 -7.80 -7.94 2.04
N LEU A 16 -6.85 -7.46 2.86
CA LEU A 16 -7.07 -6.33 3.76
C LEU A 16 -7.56 -5.10 3.01
N LEU A 17 -7.06 -4.87 1.80
CA LEU A 17 -7.41 -3.70 0.99
C LEU A 17 -8.88 -3.69 0.57
N GLN A 18 -9.56 -4.85 0.51
CA GLN A 18 -10.99 -4.92 0.20
C GLN A 18 -11.87 -4.31 1.30
N HIS A 19 -11.31 -4.15 2.51
CA HIS A 19 -12.00 -3.58 3.66
C HIS A 19 -11.68 -2.09 3.85
N MET A 20 -10.89 -1.49 2.94
CA MET A 20 -10.57 -0.07 2.99
C MET A 20 -11.61 0.77 2.24
N GLU A 21 -12.05 1.84 2.87
CA GLU A 21 -12.99 2.83 2.32
C GLU A 21 -12.22 4.04 1.77
N ASP A 22 -12.83 4.76 0.82
CA ASP A 22 -12.28 5.98 0.18
C ASP A 22 -10.83 5.82 -0.32
N SER A 23 -10.54 4.69 -0.94
CA SER A 23 -9.18 4.30 -1.27
C SER A 23 -8.62 5.11 -2.47
N THR A 24 -7.42 5.66 -2.30
CA THR A 24 -6.59 6.26 -3.35
C THR A 24 -5.33 5.42 -3.53
N ILE A 25 -5.05 5.01 -4.77
CA ILE A 25 -3.90 4.17 -5.10
C ILE A 25 -2.83 5.05 -5.76
N VAL A 26 -1.58 4.90 -5.29
CA VAL A 26 -0.41 5.57 -5.86
C VAL A 26 0.65 4.51 -6.18
N PRO A 27 0.89 4.20 -7.46
CA PRO A 27 1.96 3.32 -7.90
C PRO A 27 3.34 3.79 -7.43
N TYR A 28 4.24 2.88 -7.05
CA TYR A 28 5.57 3.23 -6.56
C TYR A 28 6.40 3.98 -7.60
N ASN A 29 6.24 3.67 -8.89
CA ASN A 29 6.96 4.33 -9.99
C ASN A 29 6.53 5.79 -10.23
N GLU A 30 5.41 6.23 -9.67
CA GLU A 30 4.94 7.62 -9.72
C GLU A 30 5.45 8.44 -8.52
N ILE A 31 6.05 7.79 -7.52
CA ILE A 31 6.53 8.45 -6.30
C ILE A 31 8.03 8.74 -6.47
N PRO A 32 8.45 10.02 -6.42
CA PRO A 32 9.86 10.37 -6.49
C PRO A 32 10.70 9.64 -5.44
N TYR A 33 11.84 9.09 -5.86
CA TYR A 33 12.80 8.37 -5.02
C TYR A 33 12.29 7.07 -4.38
N PHE A 34 11.09 6.61 -4.73
CA PHE A 34 10.58 5.35 -4.23
C PHE A 34 11.24 4.18 -4.96
N PRO A 35 11.60 3.08 -4.25
CA PRO A 35 12.24 1.95 -4.90
C PRO A 35 11.25 1.26 -5.85
N GLN A 36 11.73 0.86 -7.03
CA GLN A 36 10.96 -0.02 -7.89
C GLN A 36 11.05 -1.45 -7.35
N SER A 37 9.90 -2.13 -7.25
CA SER A 37 9.90 -3.57 -6.98
C SER A 37 10.34 -4.28 -8.25
N THR A 38 11.45 -5.00 -8.19
CA THR A 38 11.97 -5.80 -9.31
C THR A 38 11.35 -7.20 -9.37
N VAL A 39 10.44 -7.53 -8.44
CA VAL A 39 9.79 -8.84 -8.34
C VAL A 39 8.38 -8.76 -8.94
N GLU A 40 8.13 -9.61 -9.94
CA GLU A 40 6.92 -9.64 -10.78
C GLU A 40 5.59 -9.78 -10.01
N PHE A 41 5.63 -10.30 -8.77
CA PHE A 41 4.45 -10.59 -7.95
C PHE A 41 4.03 -9.48 -6.97
N HIS A 42 4.70 -8.33 -6.98
CA HIS A 42 4.30 -7.18 -6.16
C HIS A 42 3.70 -6.08 -7.05
N LYS A 43 2.40 -5.78 -6.87
CA LYS A 43 1.75 -4.64 -7.55
C LYS A 43 2.52 -3.34 -7.37
N GLY A 44 3.18 -3.17 -6.22
CA GLY A 44 4.10 -2.08 -5.98
C GLY A 44 3.36 -0.74 -5.92
N GLN A 45 2.46 -0.60 -4.95
CA GLN A 45 1.63 0.59 -4.80
C GLN A 45 1.35 0.92 -3.34
N LEU A 46 1.24 2.21 -3.04
CA LEU A 46 0.67 2.71 -1.79
C LEU A 46 -0.84 2.82 -1.96
N VAL A 47 -1.60 2.31 -1.00
CA VAL A 47 -3.05 2.44 -0.93
C VAL A 47 -3.38 3.26 0.29
N PHE A 48 -3.85 4.47 0.07
CA PHE A 48 -4.34 5.36 1.12
C PHE A 48 -5.85 5.16 1.26
N GLY A 49 -6.39 5.13 2.47
CA GLY A 49 -7.82 4.99 2.68
C GLY A 49 -8.16 4.94 4.16
N THR A 50 -9.38 4.53 4.47
CA THR A 50 -9.85 4.41 5.86
C THR A 50 -10.12 2.94 6.17
N LEU A 51 -9.62 2.44 7.30
CA LEU A 51 -9.90 1.09 7.79
C LEU A 51 -10.50 1.20 9.19
N ALA A 52 -11.75 0.74 9.36
CA ALA A 52 -12.51 0.86 10.61
C ALA A 52 -12.51 2.29 11.18
N GLY A 53 -12.70 3.30 10.33
CA GLY A 53 -12.70 4.72 10.71
C GLY A 53 -11.31 5.34 10.92
N VAL A 54 -10.23 4.57 10.78
CA VAL A 54 -8.85 5.05 10.95
C VAL A 54 -8.22 5.36 9.60
N PRO A 55 -7.64 6.57 9.38
CA PRO A 55 -6.88 6.87 8.18
C PRO A 55 -5.57 6.06 8.11
N VAL A 56 -5.45 5.22 7.08
CA VAL A 56 -4.34 4.28 6.88
C VAL A 56 -3.67 4.52 5.53
N VAL A 57 -2.36 4.26 5.47
CA VAL A 57 -1.65 3.95 4.22
C VAL A 57 -1.12 2.52 4.28
N ALA A 58 -1.37 1.73 3.24
CA ALA A 58 -0.92 0.36 3.10
C ALA A 58 0.04 0.20 1.93
N MET A 59 1.19 -0.44 2.15
CA MET A 59 2.13 -0.84 1.12
C MET A 59 1.72 -2.19 0.54
N GLN A 60 1.22 -2.22 -0.69
CA GLN A 60 0.88 -3.45 -1.38
C GLN A 60 2.08 -3.99 -2.15
N GLY A 61 2.87 -4.79 -1.45
CA GLY A 61 4.16 -5.30 -1.91
C GLY A 61 5.31 -4.59 -1.21
N ARG A 62 6.35 -5.37 -0.89
CA ARG A 62 7.49 -4.92 -0.08
C ARG A 62 8.81 -5.28 -0.77
N PHE A 63 9.85 -4.60 -0.37
CA PHE A 63 11.20 -4.84 -0.87
C PHE A 63 11.86 -5.96 -0.06
N HIS A 64 12.61 -6.79 -0.75
CA HIS A 64 13.44 -7.84 -0.17
C HIS A 64 14.88 -7.59 -0.64
N PHE A 65 15.85 -7.85 0.24
CA PHE A 65 17.29 -7.69 -0.01
C PHE A 65 17.99 -9.04 0.13
#